data_AF-A0A2E3MA73-F1
#
_entry.id   AF-A0A2E3MA73-F1
#
_cell.length_a   1.000
_cell.length_b   1.000
_cell.length_c   1.000
_cell.angle_alpha   90.00
_cell.angle_beta   90.00
_cell.angle_gamma   90.00
#
_symmetry.space_group_name_H-M   'P 1'
#
loop_
_entity.id
_entity.type
_entity.pdbx_description
1 polymer ?
#
loop_
_entity_poly.entity_id
_entity_poly.type
_entity_poly.pdbx_seq_one_letter_code
_entity_poly.pdbx_strand_id
1 'polypeptide(L)'
;MYRFSKSPQDDLTIIKGIGPNIQRLFYHNNIKSWKSLSECSVQKCQSILDAAGETYKMHDPKHWPNQARMAYKGHWKILRVWQKNNF
;
A
#
# COMPACT_ATOMS: atom_id res chain seq x y z
N MET A 1 1.09 29.10 -5.23
CA MET A 1 0.34 27.87 -4.91
C MET A 1 1.20 26.67 -5.30
N TYR A 2 1.76 25.94 -4.33
CA TYR A 2 2.55 24.75 -4.64
C TYR A 2 1.61 23.62 -5.07
N ARG A 3 1.64 23.27 -6.37
CA ARG A 3 1.11 22.00 -6.85
C ARG A 3 1.98 20.92 -6.23
N PHE A 4 1.48 20.20 -5.23
CA PHE A 4 2.05 18.91 -4.85
C PHE A 4 1.82 17.98 -6.03
N SER A 5 2.80 17.92 -6.93
CA SER A 5 2.94 16.85 -7.89
C SER A 5 2.80 15.56 -7.09
N LYS A 6 1.72 14.79 -7.29
CA LYS A 6 1.64 13.41 -6.78
C LYS A 6 2.93 12.74 -7.21
N SER A 7 3.85 12.56 -6.29
CA SER A 7 5.09 11.86 -6.62
C SER A 7 4.69 10.42 -6.85
N PRO A 8 5.30 9.70 -7.80
CA PRO A 8 5.00 8.28 -8.01
C PRO A 8 5.02 7.52 -6.69
N GLN A 9 5.92 7.92 -5.78
CA GLN A 9 6.15 7.41 -4.44
C GLN A 9 4.94 7.41 -3.48
N ASP A 10 3.90 8.14 -3.83
CA ASP A 10 2.67 8.23 -3.03
C ASP A 10 1.60 7.23 -3.50
N ASP A 11 1.69 6.71 -4.72
CA ASP A 11 0.65 5.84 -5.31
C ASP A 11 0.72 4.42 -4.75
N LEU A 12 -0.09 4.13 -3.73
CA LEU A 12 -0.17 2.81 -3.10
C LEU A 12 -0.85 1.76 -4.00
N THR A 13 -1.54 2.16 -5.07
CA THR A 13 -2.25 1.21 -5.96
C THR A 13 -1.33 0.29 -6.75
N ILE A 14 -0.03 0.60 -6.83
CA ILE A 14 1.00 -0.30 -7.38
C ILE A 14 1.13 -1.61 -6.60
N ILE A 15 0.71 -1.61 -5.34
CA ILE A 15 0.79 -2.74 -4.44
C ILE A 15 -0.41 -3.63 -4.73
N LYS A 16 -0.13 -4.87 -5.12
CA LYS A 16 -1.19 -5.80 -5.48
C LYS A 16 -2.07 -6.07 -4.25
N GLY A 17 -3.37 -5.89 -4.43
CA GLY A 17 -4.38 -5.96 -3.37
C GLY A 17 -4.82 -4.60 -2.83
N ILE A 18 -4.10 -3.51 -3.11
CA ILE A 18 -4.51 -2.15 -2.75
C ILE A 18 -5.20 -1.50 -3.95
N GLY A 19 -6.53 -1.38 -3.86
CA GLY A 19 -7.32 -0.58 -4.79
C GLY A 19 -7.39 0.91 -4.41
N PRO A 20 -8.02 1.75 -5.24
CA PRO A 20 -8.17 3.19 -4.99
C PRO A 20 -8.91 3.51 -3.68
N ASN A 21 -9.85 2.65 -3.26
CA ASN A 21 -10.58 2.81 -2.00
C ASN A 21 -9.69 2.56 -0.79
N ILE A 22 -8.89 1.48 -0.82
CA ILE A 22 -7.92 1.16 0.23
C ILE A 22 -6.85 2.26 0.30
N GLN A 23 -6.31 2.69 -0.83
CA GLN A 23 -5.37 3.83 -0.83
C GLN A 23 -5.96 5.05 -0.11
N ARG A 24 -7.21 5.41 -0.42
CA ARG A 24 -7.88 6.55 0.23
C ARG A 24 -7.99 6.33 1.74
N LEU A 25 -8.42 5.14 2.17
CA LEU A 25 -8.49 4.77 3.58
C LEU A 25 -7.13 4.91 4.29
N PHE A 26 -6.06 4.42 3.68
CA PHE A 26 -4.70 4.53 4.23
C PHE A 26 -4.23 5.98 4.30
N TYR A 27 -4.56 6.80 3.29
CA TYR A 27 -4.25 8.23 3.30
C TYR A 27 -4.96 8.98 4.43
N HIS A 28 -6.22 8.63 4.72
CA HIS A 28 -6.96 9.17 5.87
C HIS A 28 -6.31 8.76 7.21
N ASN A 29 -5.65 7.61 7.25
CA ASN A 29 -4.88 7.11 8.40
C ASN A 29 -3.40 7.56 8.39
N ASN A 30 -3.07 8.64 7.67
CA ASN A 30 -1.71 9.22 7.56
C ASN A 30 -0.66 8.30 6.90
N ILE A 31 -1.07 7.25 6.20
CA ILE A 31 -0.18 6.38 5.43
C ILE A 31 -0.27 6.82 3.96
N LYS A 32 0.54 7.82 3.59
CA LYS A 32 0.42 8.50 2.28
C LYS A 32 1.50 8.12 1.26
N SER A 33 2.49 7.34 1.65
CA SER A 33 3.63 6.99 0.79
C SER A 33 4.02 5.51 0.93
N TRP A 34 4.78 4.99 -0.04
CA TRP A 34 5.37 3.65 0.04
C TRP A 34 6.25 3.49 1.28
N LYS A 35 6.95 4.55 1.68
CA LYS A 35 7.76 4.54 2.90
C LYS A 35 6.89 4.30 4.13
N SER A 36 5.86 5.13 4.31
CA SER A 36 4.93 5.03 5.44
C SER A 36 4.24 3.68 5.50
N LEU A 37 3.88 3.11 4.35
CA LEU A 37 3.27 1.79 4.29
C LEU A 37 4.27 0.66 4.53
N SER A 38 5.53 0.82 4.12
CA SER A 38 6.60 -0.15 4.38
C SER A 38 6.99 -0.24 5.86
N GLU A 39 6.80 0.86 6.58
CA GLU A 39 7.03 0.96 8.03
C GLU A 39 5.79 0.51 8.83
N CYS A 40 4.64 0.33 8.19
CA CYS A 40 3.46 -0.21 8.86
C CYS A 40 3.58 -1.72 9.07
N SER A 41 3.15 -2.16 10.25
CA SER A 41 2.99 -3.58 10.53
C SER A 41 1.75 -4.13 9.83
N VAL A 42 1.78 -5.43 9.51
CA VAL A 42 0.61 -6.14 8.98
C VAL A 42 -0.58 -6.01 9.93
N GLN A 43 -0.34 -6.07 11.25
CA GLN A 43 -1.41 -5.88 12.24
C GLN A 43 -2.04 -4.49 12.13
N LYS A 44 -1.24 -3.43 12.00
CA LYS A 44 -1.76 -2.06 11.85
C LYS A 44 -2.58 -1.90 10.57
N CYS A 45 -2.11 -2.47 9.46
CA CYS A 45 -2.87 -2.49 8.21
C CYS A 45 -4.22 -3.22 8.39
N GLN A 46 -4.23 -4.37 9.05
CA GLN A 46 -5.44 -5.12 9.33
C GLN A 46 -6.41 -4.33 10.21
N SER A 47 -5.93 -3.71 11.29
CA SER A 47 -6.78 -2.89 12.17
C SER A 47 -7.44 -1.72 11.43
N ILE A 48 -6.74 -1.11 10.46
CA ILE A 48 -7.31 -0.04 9.63
C ILE A 48 -8.43 -0.57 8.72
N LEU A 49 -8.24 -1.77 8.13
CA LEU A 49 -9.27 -2.41 7.32
C LEU A 49 -10.49 -2.80 8.18
N ASP A 50 -10.25 -3.38 9.35
CA ASP A 50 -11.30 -3.80 10.28
C ASP A 50 -12.15 -2.60 10.74
N ALA A 51 -11.50 -1.47 11.03
CA ALA A 51 -12.16 -0.22 11.40
C ALA A 51 -12.94 0.43 10.24
N ALA A 52 -12.55 0.15 8.99
CA ALA A 52 -13.20 0.71 7.80
C ALA A 52 -14.49 0.00 7.40
N GLY A 53 -14.75 -1.20 7.92
CA GLY A 53 -15.98 -1.97 7.72
C GLY A 53 -15.77 -3.29 6.98
N GLU A 54 -16.84 -4.09 6.92
CA GLU A 54 -16.80 -5.48 6.44
C GLU A 54 -16.34 -5.63 5.00
N THR A 55 -16.58 -4.62 4.15
CA THR A 55 -16.13 -4.60 2.76
C THR A 55 -14.62 -4.69 2.62
N TYR A 56 -13.86 -4.29 3.65
CA TYR A 56 -12.41 -4.28 3.64
C TYR A 56 -11.79 -5.54 4.27
N LYS A 57 -12.56 -6.31 5.05
CA LYS A 57 -12.09 -7.52 5.76
C LYS A 57 -11.67 -8.66 4.84
N MET A 58 -12.18 -8.70 3.61
CA MET A 58 -11.79 -9.71 2.61
C MET A 58 -10.40 -9.46 2.01
N HIS A 59 -9.81 -8.28 2.22
CA HIS A 59 -8.47 -7.98 1.73
C HIS A 59 -7.40 -8.46 2.71
N ASP A 60 -6.33 -9.06 2.19
CA ASP A 60 -5.19 -9.52 2.98
C ASP A 60 -4.00 -8.54 2.91
N PRO A 61 -3.67 -7.84 4.01
CA PRO A 61 -2.56 -6.90 4.05
C PRO A 61 -1.17 -7.53 4.24
N LYS A 62 -1.07 -8.86 4.40
CA LYS A 62 0.16 -9.59 4.77
C LYS A 62 1.38 -9.21 3.93
N HIS A 63 1.18 -8.94 2.65
CA HIS A 63 2.27 -8.63 1.71
C HIS A 63 2.38 -7.14 1.35
N TRP A 64 1.48 -6.28 1.84
CA TRP A 64 1.48 -4.87 1.45
C TRP A 64 2.70 -4.11 1.95
N PRO A 65 3.12 -4.21 3.23
CA PRO A 65 4.33 -3.52 3.69
C PRO A 65 5.59 -3.98 2.95
N ASN A 66 5.67 -5.26 2.61
CA ASN A 66 6.80 -5.82 1.87
C ASN A 66 6.87 -5.30 0.43
N GLN A 67 5.75 -5.29 -0.29
CA GLN A 67 5.67 -4.71 -1.63
C GLN A 67 5.96 -3.20 -1.62
N ALA A 68 5.42 -2.48 -0.63
CA ALA A 68 5.70 -1.05 -0.42
C ALA A 68 7.20 -0.81 -0.20
N ARG A 69 7.86 -1.65 0.59
CA ARG A 69 9.32 -1.57 0.81
C ARG A 69 10.11 -1.75 -0.48
N MET A 70 9.68 -2.67 -1.35
CA MET A 70 10.33 -2.87 -2.66
C MET A 70 10.15 -1.65 -3.56
N ALA A 71 8.94 -1.07 -3.60
CA ALA A 71 8.66 0.14 -4.36
C ALA A 71 9.45 1.35 -3.84
N TYR A 72 9.47 1.55 -2.52
CA TYR A 72 10.24 2.60 -1.85
C TYR A 72 11.75 2.50 -2.15
N LYS A 73 12.31 1.28 -2.16
CA LYS A 73 13.72 1.04 -2.52
C LYS A 73 13.99 1.12 -4.03
N GLY A 74 12.98 1.34 -4.87
CA GLY A 74 13.13 1.37 -6.33
C GLY A 74 13.36 -0.02 -6.95
N HIS A 75 13.06 -1.11 -6.23
CA HIS A 75 13.25 -2.49 -6.68
C HIS A 75 12.11 -2.94 -7.63
N TRP A 76 11.82 -2.13 -8.65
CA TRP A 76 10.70 -2.31 -9.59
C TRP A 76 10.74 -3.64 -10.35
N LYS A 77 11.94 -4.08 -10.75
CA LYS A 77 12.14 -5.37 -11.43
C LYS A 77 11.74 -6.54 -10.53
N ILE A 78 12.18 -6.50 -9.27
CA ILE A 78 11.87 -7.54 -8.27
C ILE A 78 10.38 -7.53 -7.95
N LEU A 79 9.79 -6.34 -7.76
CA LEU A 79 8.36 -6.20 -7.50
C LEU A 79 7.53 -6.79 -8.65
N ARG A 80 7.85 -6.48 -9.91
CA ARG A 80 7.14 -7.04 -11.07
C ARG A 80 7.28 -8.55 -11.19
N VAL A 81 8.47 -9.10 -10.95
CA VAL A 81 8.69 -10.56 -10.95
C VAL A 81 7.89 -11.22 -9.82
N TRP A 82 7.91 -10.63 -8.62
CA TRP A 82 7.14 -11.12 -7.48
C TRP A 82 5.64 -11.11 -7.77
N GLN A 83 5.12 -10.02 -8.35
CA GLN A 83 3.70 -9.90 -8.72
C GLN A 83 3.26 -10.87 -9.82
N LYS A 84 4.16 -11.24 -10.73
CA LYS A 84 3.91 -12.22 -11.81
C LYS A 84 3.95 -13.67 -11.34
N ASN A 85 4.83 -14.00 -10.40
CA ASN A 85 5.03 -15.39 -9.95
C ASN A 85 4.11 -15.81 -8.79
N ASN A 86 3.54 -14.86 -8.04
CA ASN A 86 2.67 -15.18 -6.90
C ASN A 86 1.17 -15.22 -7.26
N PHE A 87 0.81 -15.22 -8.55
CA PHE A 87 -0.58 -15.26 -9.03
C PHE A 87 -0.71 -15.90 -10.40
#